data_AF-A0A6V8LRF2-F1
#
_entry.id   AF-A0A6V8LRF2-F1
#
_cell.length_a   1.000
_cell.length_b   1.000
_cell.length_c   1.000
_cell.angle_alpha   90.00
_cell.angle_beta   90.00
_cell.angle_gamma   90.00
#
_symmetry.space_group_name_H-M   'P 1'
#
loop_
_entity.id
_entity.type
_entity.pdbx_description
1 polymer ?
#
loop_
_entity_poly.entity_id
_entity_poly.type
_entity_poly.pdbx_seq_one_letter_code
_entity_poly.pdbx_strand_id
1 'polypeptide(L)'
;MLASGVYTFTATADDGVRVMVDGAPVIDEWRGQPPTTFTGTVDLAEGSHSIVVEYFDGGGGAIARLDYAKTAELPAPPAFTAEYFDNTTLGGPPVLVRQDQQIDFDWGTGSPDPAVPADGFSARWTKTEQLPAGGYRVTATSDDGVRVYIDGLLVLDGWGDHPPTSYTQDVTLTAGEHTVVVEYYDSGGGALARASLTRL
;
A
#
# COMPACT_ATOMS: atom_id res chain seq x y z
N MET A 1 18.62 3.56 12.78
CA MET A 1 17.41 3.71 11.95
C MET A 1 17.72 3.11 10.60
N LEU A 2 16.96 2.10 10.19
CA LEU A 2 17.04 1.53 8.86
C LEU A 2 16.14 2.34 7.92
N ALA A 3 16.54 2.47 6.65
CA ALA A 3 15.65 2.97 5.62
C ALA A 3 14.59 1.91 5.32
N SER A 4 13.45 2.29 4.77
CA SER A 4 12.52 1.29 4.24
C SER A 4 13.20 0.47 3.14
N GLY A 5 12.94 -0.83 3.08
CA GLY A 5 13.52 -1.70 2.06
C GLY A 5 13.40 -3.18 2.39
N VAL A 6 13.79 -4.01 1.42
CA VAL A 6 13.99 -5.44 1.63
C VAL A 6 15.40 -5.65 2.17
N TYR A 7 15.50 -6.24 3.35
CA TYR A 7 16.76 -6.55 4.01
C TYR A 7 17.05 -8.04 3.94
N THR A 8 18.25 -8.41 3.50
CA THR A 8 18.76 -9.78 3.54
C THR A 8 19.65 -9.93 4.78
N PHE A 9 19.32 -10.87 5.65
CA PHE A 9 20.13 -11.32 6.78
C PHE A 9 20.93 -12.55 6.35
N THR A 10 22.21 -12.58 6.70
CA THR A 10 23.12 -13.70 6.42
C THR A 10 23.74 -14.16 7.74
N ALA A 11 23.45 -15.38 8.18
CA ALA A 11 23.97 -15.94 9.41
C ALA A 11 24.88 -17.14 9.11
N THR A 12 26.12 -17.13 9.61
CA THR A 12 27.00 -18.30 9.59
C THR A 12 27.06 -18.89 10.99
N ALA A 13 26.69 -20.16 11.16
CA ALA A 13 26.64 -20.81 12.47
C ALA A 13 27.18 -22.25 12.46
N ASP A 14 27.75 -22.63 13.61
CA ASP A 14 28.17 -23.98 14.03
C ASP A 14 27.97 -23.99 15.56
N ASP A 15 26.88 -24.49 16.14
CA ASP A 15 25.79 -25.25 15.52
C ASP A 15 24.59 -24.36 15.12
N GLY A 16 23.53 -24.32 15.93
CA GLY A 16 22.23 -23.78 15.53
C GLY A 16 22.12 -22.27 15.69
N VAL A 17 21.29 -21.64 14.86
CA VAL A 17 21.03 -20.20 14.87
C VAL A 17 19.57 -19.88 14.59
N ARG A 18 19.01 -18.90 15.29
CA ARG A 18 17.78 -18.21 14.91
C ARG A 18 18.02 -16.71 14.83
N VAL A 19 17.46 -16.08 13.81
CA VAL A 19 17.44 -14.63 13.66
C VAL A 19 15.99 -14.21 13.58
N MET A 20 15.55 -13.37 14.51
CA MET A 20 14.22 -12.77 14.53
C MET A 20 14.34 -11.27 14.32
N VAL A 21 13.43 -10.71 13.53
CA VAL A 21 13.29 -9.27 13.31
C VAL A 21 11.87 -8.86 13.69
N ASP A 22 11.74 -7.91 14.62
CA ASP A 22 10.45 -7.50 15.19
C ASP A 22 9.59 -8.65 15.71
N GLY A 23 10.26 -9.65 16.30
CA GLY A 23 9.66 -10.86 16.85
C GLY A 23 9.27 -11.92 15.81
N ALA A 24 9.39 -11.63 14.51
CA ALA A 24 9.16 -12.61 13.44
C ALA A 24 10.46 -13.33 13.05
N PRO A 25 10.45 -14.66 12.85
CA PRO A 25 11.64 -15.40 12.43
C PRO A 25 12.01 -15.08 10.97
N VAL A 26 13.26 -14.71 10.74
CA VAL A 26 13.87 -14.52 9.41
C VAL A 26 14.78 -15.69 9.03
N ILE A 27 15.47 -16.26 10.02
CA ILE A 27 16.24 -17.52 9.91
C ILE A 27 15.87 -18.37 11.12
N ASP A 28 15.52 -19.65 10.93
CA ASP A 28 15.22 -20.59 12.02
C ASP A 28 15.86 -21.96 11.78
N GLU A 29 17.13 -22.08 12.17
CA GLU A 29 17.96 -23.28 11.98
C GLU A 29 18.46 -23.80 13.33
N TRP A 30 17.54 -24.27 14.17
CA TRP A 30 17.84 -24.75 15.52
C TRP A 30 18.20 -26.24 15.56
N ARG A 31 19.32 -26.61 14.92
CA ARG A 31 19.82 -27.99 14.84
C ARG A 31 21.34 -28.05 14.87
N GLY A 32 21.87 -29.22 15.26
CA GLY A 32 23.30 -29.51 15.13
C GLY A 32 23.73 -29.53 13.66
N GLN A 33 24.84 -28.87 13.34
CA GLN A 33 25.35 -28.71 11.99
C GLN A 33 26.79 -28.19 11.96
N PRO A 34 27.61 -28.57 10.97
CA PRO A 34 28.90 -27.93 10.77
C PRO A 34 28.73 -26.45 10.36
N PRO A 35 29.82 -25.67 10.28
CA PRO A 35 29.78 -24.27 9.83
C PRO A 35 28.99 -24.09 8.54
N THR A 36 27.80 -23.51 8.66
CA THR A 36 26.86 -23.33 7.54
C THR A 36 26.36 -21.90 7.50
N THR A 37 26.20 -21.35 6.31
CA THR A 37 25.65 -20.01 6.10
C THR A 37 24.21 -20.10 5.61
N PHE A 38 23.32 -19.38 6.28
CA PHE A 38 21.91 -19.25 5.95
C PHE A 38 21.59 -17.81 5.58
N THR A 39 20.58 -17.64 4.73
CA THR A 39 20.06 -16.32 4.38
C THR A 39 18.56 -16.28 4.53
N GLY A 40 18.04 -15.14 5.00
CA GLY A 40 16.61 -14.86 5.05
C GLY A 40 16.35 -13.40 4.71
N THR A 41 15.18 -13.10 4.16
CA THR A 41 14.79 -11.74 3.75
C THR A 41 13.60 -11.25 4.54
N VAL A 42 13.56 -9.95 4.83
CA VAL A 42 12.42 -9.29 5.49
C VAL A 42 12.23 -7.88 4.95
N ASP A 43 10.97 -7.49 4.78
CA ASP A 43 10.55 -6.15 4.41
C ASP A 43 10.50 -5.28 5.66
N LEU A 44 11.29 -4.21 5.70
CA LEU A 44 11.35 -3.28 6.82
C LEU A 44 10.84 -1.91 6.38
N ALA A 45 9.99 -1.31 7.21
CA ALA A 45 9.65 0.10 7.10
C ALA A 45 10.87 0.97 7.47
N GLU A 46 10.78 2.28 7.23
CA GLU A 46 11.79 3.18 7.79
C GLU A 46 11.63 3.23 9.30
N GLY A 47 12.71 3.02 10.05
CA GLY A 47 12.66 3.18 11.49
C GLY A 47 13.63 2.35 12.31
N SER A 48 13.29 2.19 13.59
CA SER A 48 13.97 1.29 14.52
C SER A 48 13.33 -0.09 14.45
N HIS A 49 14.15 -1.11 14.31
CA HIS A 49 13.74 -2.51 14.31
C HIS A 49 14.53 -3.28 15.37
N SER A 50 13.88 -4.25 16.00
CA SER A 50 14.54 -5.17 16.92
C SER A 50 15.11 -6.36 16.14
N ILE A 51 16.35 -6.73 16.41
CA ILE A 51 16.99 -7.92 15.86
C ILE A 51 17.43 -8.77 17.04
N VAL A 52 16.90 -10.00 17.12
CA VAL A 52 17.28 -10.98 18.15
C VAL A 52 17.97 -12.14 17.46
N VAL A 53 19.15 -12.50 17.97
CA VAL A 53 19.90 -13.68 17.51
C VAL A 53 20.00 -14.66 18.66
N GLU A 54 19.53 -15.88 18.43
CA GLU A 54 19.75 -17.03 19.32
C GLU A 54 20.76 -17.96 18.67
N TYR A 55 21.63 -18.55 19.49
CA TYR A 55 22.68 -19.46 19.04
C TYR A 55 22.91 -20.57 20.07
N PHE A 56 23.29 -21.77 19.61
CA PHE A 56 23.85 -22.79 20.49
C PHE A 56 25.04 -23.51 19.86
N ASP A 57 25.91 -24.03 20.73
CA ASP A 57 27.01 -24.95 20.42
C ASP A 57 26.73 -26.28 21.11
N GLY A 58 26.66 -27.36 20.34
CA GLY A 58 26.51 -28.74 20.78
C GLY A 58 27.84 -29.46 21.00
N GLY A 59 28.96 -28.81 20.66
CA GLY A 59 30.34 -29.25 20.88
C GLY A 59 31.13 -29.36 19.58
N GLY A 60 32.42 -29.04 19.62
CA GLY A 60 33.28 -29.03 18.44
C GLY A 60 33.82 -27.64 18.16
N GLY A 61 33.79 -27.22 16.90
CA GLY A 61 34.04 -25.82 16.53
C GLY A 61 32.83 -24.95 16.88
N ALA A 62 33.04 -23.66 17.09
CA ALA A 62 31.97 -22.71 17.40
C ALA A 62 32.08 -21.49 16.50
N ILE A 63 31.01 -21.19 15.76
CA ILE A 63 30.92 -20.01 14.89
C ILE A 63 29.54 -19.39 15.06
N ALA A 64 29.50 -18.08 15.25
CA ALA A 64 28.28 -17.27 15.15
C ALA A 64 28.63 -15.94 14.50
N ARG A 65 28.22 -15.74 13.25
CA ARG A 65 28.35 -14.48 12.53
C ARG A 65 27.00 -14.07 11.97
N LEU A 66 26.64 -12.80 12.12
CA LEU A 66 25.49 -12.21 11.47
C LEU A 66 25.93 -10.99 10.66
N ASP A 67 25.49 -10.93 9.42
CA ASP A 67 25.53 -9.76 8.56
C ASP A 67 24.12 -9.44 8.06
N TYR A 68 23.83 -8.18 7.76
CA TYR A 68 22.59 -7.79 7.08
C TYR A 68 22.83 -6.62 6.12
N ALA A 69 22.06 -6.56 5.04
CA ALA A 69 22.12 -5.48 4.06
C ALA A 69 20.74 -5.19 3.46
N LYS A 70 20.44 -3.92 3.19
CA LYS A 70 19.34 -3.55 2.30
C LYS A 70 19.71 -4.00 0.89
N THR A 71 18.93 -4.92 0.33
CA THR A 71 19.20 -5.54 -0.97
C THR A 71 18.23 -5.10 -2.05
N ALA A 72 17.08 -4.52 -1.68
CA ALA A 72 16.14 -3.90 -2.62
C ALA A 72 15.31 -2.80 -1.94
N GLU A 73 14.67 -1.96 -2.75
CA GLU A 73 13.54 -1.15 -2.29
C GLU A 73 12.34 -2.05 -2.01
N LEU A 74 11.44 -1.63 -1.12
CA LEU A 74 10.15 -2.31 -1.00
C LEU A 74 9.41 -2.22 -2.34
N PRO A 75 8.62 -3.25 -2.71
CA PRO A 75 7.73 -3.11 -3.84
C PRO A 75 6.85 -1.88 -3.64
N ALA A 76 6.65 -1.10 -4.71
CA ALA A 76 5.70 -0.01 -4.68
C ALA A 76 4.32 -0.57 -4.27
N PRO A 77 3.53 0.17 -3.49
CA PRO A 77 2.13 -0.18 -3.27
C PRO A 77 1.45 -0.41 -4.63
N PRO A 78 0.46 -1.32 -4.71
CA PRO A 78 -0.27 -1.49 -5.95
C PRO A 78 -0.83 -0.14 -6.41
N ALA A 79 -0.76 0.13 -7.71
CA ALA A 79 -1.38 1.32 -8.29
C ALA A 79 -2.88 1.11 -8.43
N PHE A 80 -3.63 2.22 -8.50
CA PHE A 80 -5.01 2.16 -8.95
C PHE A 80 -5.06 1.97 -10.46
N THR A 81 -5.90 1.04 -10.90
CA THR A 81 -6.39 1.08 -12.29
C THR A 81 -7.45 2.18 -12.37
N ALA A 82 -7.14 3.22 -13.13
CA ALA A 82 -7.97 4.39 -13.33
C ALA A 82 -8.70 4.27 -14.67
N GLU A 83 -10.03 4.24 -14.63
CA GLU A 83 -10.91 4.28 -15.79
C GLU A 83 -11.55 5.68 -15.86
N TYR A 84 -11.38 6.39 -16.97
CA TYR A 84 -12.00 7.70 -17.20
C TYR A 84 -13.06 7.61 -18.29
N PHE A 85 -14.18 8.29 -18.08
CA PHE A 85 -15.36 8.26 -18.93
C PHE A 85 -15.69 9.68 -19.40
N ASP A 86 -16.19 9.81 -20.63
CA ASP A 86 -16.62 11.08 -21.25
C ASP A 86 -18.05 11.50 -20.87
N ASN A 87 -18.52 11.03 -19.71
CA ASN A 87 -19.82 11.33 -19.14
C ASN A 87 -19.74 11.29 -17.60
N THR A 88 -20.71 11.89 -16.91
CA THR A 88 -20.75 11.94 -15.43
C THR A 88 -21.35 10.69 -14.77
N THR A 89 -21.73 9.67 -15.55
CA THR A 89 -22.49 8.52 -15.05
C THR A 89 -21.68 7.24 -14.92
N LEU A 90 -20.37 7.28 -15.19
CA LEU A 90 -19.47 6.11 -15.23
C LEU A 90 -19.98 5.04 -16.22
N GLY A 91 -20.68 5.49 -17.26
CA GLY A 91 -21.40 4.63 -18.20
C GLY A 91 -20.59 4.39 -19.48
N GLY A 92 -20.83 3.23 -20.10
CA GLY A 92 -20.15 2.85 -21.33
C GLY A 92 -18.69 2.42 -21.12
N PRO A 93 -17.94 2.19 -22.21
CA PRO A 93 -16.51 1.91 -22.12
C PRO A 93 -15.74 3.18 -21.72
N PRO A 94 -14.67 3.07 -20.90
CA PRO A 94 -13.82 4.22 -20.60
C PRO A 94 -13.09 4.70 -21.86
N VAL A 95 -12.94 6.02 -21.97
CA VAL A 95 -12.18 6.67 -23.04
C VAL A 95 -10.67 6.68 -22.76
N LEU A 96 -10.29 6.47 -21.50
CA LEU A 96 -8.90 6.31 -21.07
C LEU A 96 -8.83 5.30 -19.90
N VAL A 97 -7.85 4.40 -19.97
CA VAL A 97 -7.47 3.53 -18.86
C VAL A 97 -5.98 3.70 -18.59
N ARG A 98 -5.60 4.00 -17.34
CA ARG A 98 -4.20 4.12 -16.93
C ARG A 98 -3.96 3.65 -15.50
N GLN A 99 -2.70 3.71 -15.07
CA GLN A 99 -2.30 3.41 -13.70
C GLN A 99 -1.98 4.71 -12.97
N ASP A 100 -2.65 4.95 -11.86
CA ASP A 100 -2.41 6.09 -10.97
C ASP A 100 -1.89 5.60 -9.62
N GLN A 101 -0.72 6.06 -9.20
CA GLN A 101 -0.11 5.66 -7.91
C GLN A 101 -0.89 6.19 -6.71
N GLN A 102 -1.53 7.34 -6.88
CA GLN A 102 -2.32 8.03 -5.87
C GLN A 102 -3.48 8.76 -6.55
N ILE A 103 -4.55 9.00 -5.80
CA ILE A 103 -5.64 9.89 -6.21
C ILE A 103 -5.37 11.23 -5.53
N ASP A 104 -4.62 12.08 -6.21
CA ASP A 104 -4.28 13.44 -5.77
C ASP A 104 -4.18 14.35 -6.99
N PHE A 105 -5.34 14.77 -7.48
CA PHE A 105 -5.49 15.52 -8.71
C PHE A 105 -6.21 16.84 -8.46
N ASP A 106 -5.67 17.89 -9.06
CA ASP A 106 -6.25 19.22 -9.18
C ASP A 106 -6.05 19.65 -10.62
N TRP A 107 -7.09 19.46 -11.44
CA TRP A 107 -7.07 19.79 -12.86
C TRP A 107 -7.49 21.24 -13.11
N GLY A 108 -7.98 21.96 -12.10
CA GLY A 108 -8.62 23.26 -12.29
C GLY A 108 -9.74 23.14 -13.33
N THR A 109 -9.74 23.99 -14.36
CA THR A 109 -10.71 23.93 -15.46
C THR A 109 -10.25 23.04 -16.63
N GLY A 110 -9.32 22.12 -16.36
CA GLY A 110 -8.69 21.24 -17.36
C GLY A 110 -9.20 19.81 -17.29
N SER A 111 -8.51 18.90 -17.97
CA SER A 111 -8.84 17.47 -17.98
C SER A 111 -7.63 16.60 -17.61
N PRO A 112 -7.84 15.35 -17.18
CA PRO A 112 -6.77 14.39 -16.89
C PRO A 112 -5.95 13.96 -18.12
N ASP A 113 -6.48 14.15 -19.33
CA ASP A 113 -5.87 13.79 -20.61
C ASP A 113 -6.66 14.44 -21.77
N PRO A 114 -6.05 14.76 -22.93
CA PRO A 114 -6.77 15.26 -24.11
C PRO A 114 -7.91 14.38 -24.63
N ALA A 115 -7.92 13.07 -24.32
CA ALA A 115 -9.02 12.16 -24.66
C ALA A 115 -10.26 12.30 -23.75
N VAL A 116 -10.11 12.99 -22.61
CA VAL A 116 -11.18 13.24 -21.63
C VAL A 116 -11.63 14.70 -21.76
N PRO A 117 -12.95 14.99 -21.82
CA PRO A 117 -13.42 16.37 -21.86
C PRO A 117 -13.04 17.13 -20.59
N ALA A 118 -12.96 18.47 -20.69
CA ALA A 118 -12.62 19.32 -19.55
C ALA A 118 -13.73 19.36 -18.48
N ASP A 119 -14.99 19.25 -18.92
CA ASP A 119 -16.17 19.19 -18.06
C ASP A 119 -16.99 17.94 -18.40
N GLY A 120 -17.84 17.50 -17.46
CA GLY A 120 -18.83 16.45 -17.72
C GLY A 120 -18.23 15.05 -17.82
N PHE A 121 -17.12 14.80 -17.14
CA PHE A 121 -16.43 13.51 -17.13
C PHE A 121 -16.59 12.78 -15.79
N SER A 122 -16.21 11.51 -15.75
CA SER A 122 -16.13 10.75 -14.50
C SER A 122 -14.92 9.82 -14.49
N ALA A 123 -14.55 9.35 -13.31
CA ALA A 123 -13.45 8.44 -13.11
C ALA A 123 -13.80 7.36 -12.08
N ARG A 124 -13.29 6.14 -12.31
CA ARG A 124 -13.29 5.04 -11.33
C ARG A 124 -11.87 4.56 -11.14
N TRP A 125 -11.38 4.65 -9.91
CA TRP A 125 -10.11 4.07 -9.50
C TRP A 125 -10.36 2.81 -8.70
N THR A 126 -9.75 1.70 -9.12
CA THR A 126 -9.83 0.41 -8.43
C THR A 126 -8.45 -0.10 -8.06
N LYS A 127 -8.27 -0.49 -6.80
CA LYS A 127 -7.06 -1.15 -6.31
C LYS A 127 -7.42 -2.27 -5.35
N THR A 128 -6.64 -3.34 -5.36
CA THR A 128 -6.71 -4.40 -4.34
C THR A 128 -5.37 -4.47 -3.62
N GLU A 129 -5.39 -4.47 -2.29
CA GLU A 129 -4.17 -4.48 -1.47
C GLU A 129 -4.33 -5.26 -0.17
N GLN A 130 -3.22 -5.78 0.36
CA GLN A 130 -3.19 -6.45 1.66
C GLN A 130 -3.08 -5.41 2.77
N LEU A 131 -4.06 -5.38 3.69
CA LEU A 131 -4.09 -4.47 4.82
C LEU A 131 -4.06 -5.25 6.14
N PRO A 132 -3.29 -4.80 7.15
CA PRO A 132 -3.40 -5.32 8.51
C PRO A 132 -4.78 -5.05 9.12
N ALA A 133 -5.17 -5.84 10.13
CA ALA A 133 -6.34 -5.51 10.94
C ALA A 133 -6.13 -4.16 11.64
N GLY A 134 -7.19 -3.35 11.74
CA GLY A 134 -7.13 -2.09 12.48
C GLY A 134 -8.20 -1.07 12.09
N GLY A 135 -8.14 0.07 12.76
CA GLY A 135 -8.91 1.26 12.38
C GLY A 135 -8.23 1.98 11.22
N TYR A 136 -9.03 2.44 10.27
CA TYR A 136 -8.60 3.21 9.12
C TYR A 136 -9.51 4.41 8.94
N ARG A 137 -8.95 5.49 8.42
CA ARG A 137 -9.65 6.70 8.01
C ARG A 137 -9.66 6.83 6.50
N VAL A 138 -10.85 6.83 5.94
CA VAL A 138 -11.12 7.20 4.55
C VAL A 138 -11.27 8.72 4.50
N THR A 139 -10.50 9.40 3.66
CA THR A 139 -10.65 10.82 3.37
C THR A 139 -10.84 11.00 1.88
N ALA A 140 -11.81 11.83 1.48
CA ALA A 140 -12.00 12.21 0.09
C ALA A 140 -12.28 13.71 -0.02
N THR A 141 -11.65 14.39 -0.96
CA THR A 141 -11.94 15.78 -1.33
C THR A 141 -12.24 15.84 -2.81
N SER A 142 -13.37 16.45 -3.18
CA SER A 142 -13.75 16.52 -4.59
C SER A 142 -14.52 17.78 -4.95
N ASP A 143 -14.48 18.10 -6.24
CA ASP A 143 -15.29 19.08 -6.99
C ASP A 143 -15.51 18.40 -8.36
N ASP A 144 -16.65 17.78 -8.68
CA ASP A 144 -17.90 17.62 -7.92
C ASP A 144 -17.91 16.32 -7.08
N GLY A 145 -18.76 15.34 -7.42
CA GLY A 145 -19.16 14.26 -6.53
C GLY A 145 -18.13 13.14 -6.38
N VAL A 146 -18.12 12.50 -5.20
CA VAL A 146 -17.22 11.37 -4.90
C VAL A 146 -17.93 10.28 -4.10
N ARG A 147 -17.58 9.02 -4.36
CA ARG A 147 -17.91 7.86 -3.51
C ARG A 147 -16.68 7.01 -3.27
N VAL A 148 -16.63 6.39 -2.10
CA VAL A 148 -15.61 5.39 -1.77
C VAL A 148 -16.29 4.11 -1.32
N TYR A 149 -15.83 2.99 -1.87
CA TYR A 149 -16.25 1.65 -1.50
C TYR A 149 -15.03 0.85 -1.01
N ILE A 150 -15.25 0.03 0.01
CA ILE A 150 -14.29 -0.97 0.47
C ILE A 150 -15.01 -2.32 0.47
N ASP A 151 -14.44 -3.30 -0.24
CA ASP A 151 -15.01 -4.64 -0.44
C ASP A 151 -16.46 -4.61 -0.98
N GLY A 152 -16.72 -3.63 -1.85
CA GLY A 152 -18.04 -3.39 -2.44
C GLY A 152 -19.05 -2.70 -1.53
N LEU A 153 -18.70 -2.40 -0.27
CA LEU A 153 -19.54 -1.63 0.65
C LEU A 153 -19.28 -0.14 0.49
N LEU A 154 -20.33 0.66 0.28
CA LEU A 154 -20.25 2.12 0.24
C LEU A 154 -19.92 2.65 1.64
N VAL A 155 -18.71 3.20 1.80
CA VAL A 155 -18.22 3.73 3.08
C VAL A 155 -18.30 5.26 3.15
N LEU A 156 -18.25 5.94 2.01
CA LEU A 156 -18.33 7.40 1.93
C LEU A 156 -19.13 7.77 0.69
N ASP A 157 -20.16 8.61 0.86
CA ASP A 157 -21.03 9.08 -0.22
C ASP A 157 -21.17 10.60 -0.18
N GLY A 158 -20.45 11.27 -1.06
CA GLY A 158 -20.56 12.69 -1.36
C GLY A 158 -20.99 12.91 -2.80
N TRP A 159 -21.96 12.12 -3.30
CA TRP A 159 -22.38 12.21 -4.70
C TRP A 159 -23.38 13.33 -4.93
N GLY A 160 -22.98 14.34 -5.69
CA GLY A 160 -23.79 15.50 -6.04
C GLY A 160 -22.89 16.68 -6.40
N ASP A 161 -23.45 17.67 -7.09
CA ASP A 161 -22.71 18.85 -7.51
C ASP A 161 -22.38 19.71 -6.28
N HIS A 162 -21.12 20.06 -6.10
CA HIS A 162 -20.65 20.86 -4.97
C HIS A 162 -19.25 21.42 -5.23
N PRO A 163 -18.93 22.61 -4.69
CA PRO A 163 -17.56 23.13 -4.73
C PRO A 163 -16.60 22.19 -3.97
N PRO A 164 -15.28 22.45 -3.97
CA PRO A 164 -14.31 21.58 -3.31
C PRO A 164 -14.68 21.29 -1.86
N THR A 165 -15.08 20.04 -1.60
CA THR A 165 -15.62 19.60 -0.31
C THR A 165 -14.90 18.36 0.17
N SER A 166 -14.52 18.35 1.46
CA SER A 166 -13.84 17.23 2.09
C SER A 166 -14.79 16.41 2.97
N TYR A 167 -14.71 15.10 2.83
CA TYR A 167 -15.44 14.11 3.60
C TYR A 167 -14.45 13.17 4.31
N THR A 168 -14.86 12.62 5.45
CA THR A 168 -14.04 11.69 6.21
C THR A 168 -14.93 10.64 6.88
N GLN A 169 -14.51 9.38 6.83
CA GLN A 169 -15.18 8.29 7.52
C GLN A 169 -14.14 7.33 8.11
N ASP A 170 -14.30 6.99 9.38
CA ASP A 170 -13.49 5.94 10.01
C ASP A 170 -14.17 4.57 9.81
N VAL A 171 -13.37 3.56 9.49
CA VAL A 171 -13.77 2.17 9.27
C VAL A 171 -12.84 1.23 10.04
N THR A 172 -13.30 0.02 10.35
CA THR A 172 -12.44 -1.03 10.91
C THR A 172 -12.32 -2.16 9.89
N LEU A 173 -11.10 -2.54 9.57
CA LEU A 173 -10.80 -3.60 8.61
C LEU A 173 -10.20 -4.81 9.32
N THR A 174 -10.50 -6.00 8.81
CA THR A 174 -9.80 -7.23 9.18
C THR A 174 -8.41 -7.26 8.55
N ALA A 175 -7.56 -8.20 8.98
CA ALA A 175 -6.33 -8.45 8.24
C ALA A 175 -6.66 -9.23 6.97
N GLY A 176 -6.14 -8.79 5.82
CA GLY A 176 -6.31 -9.51 4.57
C GLY A 176 -6.35 -8.61 3.35
N GLU A 177 -6.79 -9.20 2.24
CA GLU A 177 -6.95 -8.52 0.97
C GLU A 177 -8.23 -7.68 1.00
N HIS A 178 -8.12 -6.42 0.62
CA HIS A 178 -9.23 -5.48 0.52
C HIS A 178 -9.24 -4.80 -0.84
N THR A 179 -10.43 -4.68 -1.44
CA THR A 179 -10.61 -3.92 -2.69
C THR A 179 -11.14 -2.53 -2.35
N VAL A 180 -10.42 -1.49 -2.77
CA VAL A 180 -10.80 -0.10 -2.64
C VAL A 180 -11.23 0.43 -4.01
N VAL A 181 -12.43 0.98 -4.09
CA VAL A 181 -12.96 1.66 -5.27
C VAL A 181 -13.28 3.11 -4.92
N VAL A 182 -12.79 4.04 -5.72
CA VAL A 182 -13.16 5.46 -5.64
C VAL A 182 -13.84 5.83 -6.95
N GLU A 183 -15.05 6.36 -6.85
CA GLU A 183 -15.80 6.90 -7.99
C GLU A 183 -15.88 8.42 -7.85
N TYR A 184 -15.75 9.13 -8.97
CA TYR A 184 -15.75 10.59 -9.03
C TYR A 184 -16.45 11.06 -10.29
N TYR A 185 -17.08 12.23 -10.24
CA TYR A 185 -17.45 12.96 -11.45
C TYR A 185 -17.22 14.47 -11.31
N ASP A 186 -17.02 15.10 -12.46
CA ASP A 186 -17.03 16.55 -12.63
C ASP A 186 -18.21 16.92 -13.55
N SER A 187 -19.15 17.72 -13.05
CA SER A 187 -20.26 18.24 -13.88
C SER A 187 -19.82 19.42 -14.72
N GLY A 188 -18.91 20.23 -14.18
CA GLY A 188 -18.16 21.26 -14.87
C GLY A 188 -17.65 22.35 -13.93
N GLY A 189 -16.75 23.19 -14.44
CA GLY A 189 -16.10 24.23 -13.64
C GLY A 189 -14.73 23.77 -13.15
N GLY A 190 -14.56 23.61 -11.84
CA GLY A 190 -13.29 23.18 -11.25
C GLY A 190 -13.30 21.68 -11.00
N ALA A 191 -12.31 20.96 -11.53
CA ALA A 191 -12.18 19.53 -11.35
C ALA A 191 -11.06 19.21 -10.34
N LEU A 192 -11.43 18.67 -9.19
CA LEU A 192 -10.52 18.25 -8.12
C LEU A 192 -10.93 16.87 -7.61
N ALA A 193 -9.96 15.96 -7.46
CA ALA A 193 -10.17 14.65 -6.87
C ALA A 193 -8.98 14.22 -6.02
N ARG A 194 -9.18 14.10 -4.70
CA ARG A 194 -8.21 13.55 -3.76
C ARG A 194 -8.86 12.47 -2.94
N ALA A 195 -8.20 11.33 -2.74
CA ALA A 195 -8.69 10.28 -1.85
C ALA A 195 -7.53 9.52 -1.19
N SER A 196 -7.71 9.16 0.08
CA SER A 196 -6.74 8.38 0.84
C SER A 196 -7.40 7.44 1.85
N LEU A 197 -6.70 6.34 2.14
CA LEU A 197 -7.01 5.41 3.23
C LEU A 197 -5.80 5.37 4.16
N THR A 198 -5.96 5.88 5.38
CA THR A 198 -4.85 6.02 6.34
C THR A 198 -5.12 5.18 7.58
N ARG A 199 -4.15 4.39 8.04
CA ARG A 199 -4.28 3.63 9.28
C ARG A 199 -4.25 4.57 10.49
N LEU A 200 -5.12 4.32 11.48
CA LEU A 200 -5.24 5.08 12.73
C LEU A 200 -4.28 4.60 13.83
#